data_AF-A0A1A6H366-F1
#
_entry.id   AF-A0A1A6H366-F1
#
_cell.length_a   1.000
_cell.length_b   1.000
_cell.length_c   1.000
_cell.angle_alpha   90.00
_cell.angle_beta   90.00
_cell.angle_gamma   90.00
#
_symmetry.space_group_name_H-M   'P 1'
#
loop_
_entity.id
_entity.type
_entity.pdbx_description
1 polymer ?
#
loop_
_entity_poly.entity_id
_entity_poly.type
_entity_poly.pdbx_seq_one_letter_code
_entity_poly.pdbx_strand_id
1 'polypeptide(L)'
;MWACLAAMAVANRDMITAEIAYAAIGEIDKVRYINAIKDLPSKESKMAHILMFSGNIQEAETLLLQAGLIYQAIQINIDLYNWER
;
A
#
# COMPACT_ATOMS: atom_id res chain seq x y z
N MET A 1 -21.38 -6.64 2.41
CA MET A 1 -21.23 -5.36 3.16
C MET A 1 -19.78 -5.09 3.54
N TRP A 2 -19.06 -6.04 4.15
CA TRP A 2 -17.63 -5.90 4.49
C TRP A 2 -16.70 -5.63 3.31
N ALA A 3 -16.94 -6.22 2.13
CA ALA A 3 -16.14 -5.94 0.93
C ALA A 3 -16.20 -4.47 0.48
N CYS A 4 -17.38 -3.85 0.50
CA CYS A 4 -17.53 -2.43 0.17
C CYS A 4 -16.88 -1.54 1.24
N LEU A 5 -16.98 -1.93 2.52
CA LEU A 5 -16.31 -1.22 3.62
C LEU A 5 -14.79 -1.29 3.48
N ALA A 6 -14.23 -2.45 3.12
CA ALA A 6 -12.80 -2.61 2.86
C ALA A 6 -12.34 -1.68 1.73
N ALA A 7 -13.06 -1.66 0.60
CA ALA A 7 -12.74 -0.78 -0.52
C ALA A 7 -12.78 0.71 -0.14
N MET A 8 -13.81 1.14 0.60
CA MET A 8 -13.92 2.53 1.07
C MET A 8 -12.83 2.89 2.09
N ALA A 9 -12.47 1.96 2.99
CA ALA A 9 -11.42 2.17 3.97
C ALA A 9 -10.05 2.34 3.30
N VAL A 10 -9.75 1.52 2.27
CA VAL A 10 -8.53 1.65 1.46
C VAL A 10 -8.49 2.99 0.72
N ALA A 11 -9.60 3.40 0.11
CA ALA A 11 -9.68 4.69 -0.58
C ALA A 11 -9.43 5.88 0.36
N ASN A 12 -9.90 5.79 1.60
CA ASN A 12 -9.69 6.79 2.66
C ASN A 12 -8.36 6.61 3.44
N ARG A 13 -7.52 5.64 3.05
CA ARG A 13 -6.24 5.33 3.71
C ARG A 13 -6.39 4.91 5.19
N ASP A 14 -7.56 4.43 5.58
CA ASP A 14 -7.83 3.87 6.90
C ASP A 14 -7.47 2.38 6.92
N MET A 15 -6.21 2.10 7.22
CA MET A 15 -5.67 0.73 7.19
C MET A 15 -6.19 -0.14 8.34
N ILE A 16 -6.63 0.43 9.46
CA ILE A 16 -7.17 -0.33 10.59
C ILE A 16 -8.54 -0.88 10.22
N THR A 17 -9.42 -0.02 9.70
CA THR A 17 -10.75 -0.44 9.25
C THR A 17 -10.64 -1.39 8.04
N ALA A 18 -9.71 -1.14 7.11
CA ALA A 18 -9.46 -2.02 5.99
C ALA A 18 -9.02 -3.43 6.44
N GLU A 19 -8.11 -3.53 7.40
CA GLU A 19 -7.64 -4.82 7.94
C GLU A 19 -8.81 -5.64 8.54
N ILE A 20 -9.62 -5.02 9.39
CA ILE A 20 -10.76 -5.69 10.03
C ILE A 20 -11.76 -6.15 8.96
N ALA A 21 -12.03 -5.30 7.97
CA ALA A 21 -12.95 -5.62 6.88
C ALA A 21 -12.42 -6.74 5.97
N TYR A 22 -11.11 -6.76 5.66
CA TYR A 22 -10.47 -7.84 4.89
C TYR A 22 -10.43 -9.15 5.68
N ALA A 23 -10.14 -9.10 6.97
CA ALA A 23 -10.20 -10.26 7.85
C ALA A 23 -11.63 -10.85 7.91
N ALA A 24 -12.65 -10.00 7.96
CA ALA A 24 -14.06 -10.41 7.99
C ALA A 24 -14.53 -11.11 6.70
N ILE A 25 -13.89 -10.85 5.55
CA ILE A 25 -14.19 -11.53 4.28
C ILE A 25 -13.21 -12.66 3.92
N GLY A 26 -12.26 -12.98 4.81
CA GLY A 26 -11.31 -14.08 4.60
C GLY A 26 -10.16 -13.76 3.63
N GLU A 27 -9.94 -12.49 3.30
CA GLU A 27 -8.87 -12.03 2.41
C GLU A 27 -7.54 -11.91 3.17
N ILE A 28 -7.00 -13.07 3.59
CA ILE A 28 -5.83 -13.17 4.47
C ILE A 28 -4.58 -12.56 3.84
N ASP A 29 -4.40 -12.67 2.53
CA ASP A 29 -3.23 -12.12 1.83
C ASP A 29 -3.17 -10.59 1.94
N LYS A 30 -4.33 -9.93 1.87
CA LYS A 30 -4.44 -8.48 2.04
C LYS A 30 -4.20 -8.06 3.49
N VAL A 31 -4.72 -8.83 4.45
CA VAL A 31 -4.45 -8.59 5.89
C VAL A 31 -2.96 -8.71 6.20
N ARG A 32 -2.29 -9.73 5.65
CA ARG A 32 -0.82 -9.90 5.79
C ARG A 32 -0.06 -8.73 5.19
N TYR A 33 -0.44 -8.29 4.00
CA TYR A 33 0.17 -7.13 3.35
C TYR A 33 0.01 -5.86 4.20
N ILE A 34 -1.18 -5.59 4.72
CA ILE A 34 -1.44 -4.44 5.61
C ILE A 34 -0.55 -4.49 6.86
N ASN A 35 -0.37 -5.67 7.47
CA ASN A 35 0.50 -5.81 8.64
C ASN A 35 1.99 -5.67 8.29
N ALA A 36 2.45 -6.20 7.15
CA ALA A 36 3.82 -6.00 6.69
C ALA A 36 4.16 -4.51 6.50
N ILE A 37 3.20 -3.70 6.01
CA ILE A 37 3.38 -2.25 5.89
C ILE A 37 3.55 -1.61 7.28
N LYS A 38 2.77 -2.02 8.29
CA LYS A 38 2.86 -1.44 9.64
C LYS A 38 4.23 -1.63 10.29
N ASP A 39 4.92 -2.71 9.96
CA ASP A 39 6.23 -3.06 10.50
C ASP A 39 7.40 -2.29 9.85
N LEU A 40 7.16 -1.54 8.76
CA LEU A 40 8.21 -0.75 8.12
C LEU A 40 8.77 0.34 9.07
N PRO A 41 10.07 0.63 9.04
CA PRO A 41 10.66 1.65 9.92
C PRO A 41 10.41 3.09 9.44
N SER A 42 10.35 3.32 8.12
CA SER A 42 10.13 4.66 7.54
C SER A 42 8.64 4.97 7.37
N LYS A 43 8.24 6.17 7.78
CA LYS A 43 6.87 6.69 7.61
C LYS A 43 6.55 6.92 6.14
N GLU A 44 7.53 7.38 5.38
CA GLU A 44 7.46 7.64 3.95
C GLU A 44 7.27 6.32 3.19
N SER A 45 8.06 5.29 3.51
CA SER A 45 7.86 3.94 2.96
C SER A 45 6.44 3.41 3.24
N LYS A 46 5.93 3.57 4.47
CA LYS A 46 4.54 3.16 4.80
C LYS A 46 3.53 3.86 3.90
N MET A 47 3.67 5.18 3.77
CA MET A 47 2.76 5.99 2.98
C MET A 47 2.80 5.60 1.49
N ALA A 48 3.99 5.33 0.95
CA ALA A 48 4.15 4.85 -0.42
C ALA A 48 3.44 3.51 -0.64
N HIS A 49 3.60 2.55 0.27
CA HIS A 49 2.92 1.26 0.14
C HIS A 49 1.39 1.38 0.33
N ILE A 50 0.90 2.28 1.18
CA ILE A 50 -0.54 2.57 1.30
C ILE A 50 -1.08 3.16 -0.01
N LEU A 51 -0.36 4.11 -0.62
CA LEU A 51 -0.72 4.70 -1.91
C LEU A 51 -0.72 3.66 -3.03
N MET A 52 0.27 2.77 -3.04
CA MET A 52 0.32 1.64 -3.97
C MET A 52 -0.89 0.72 -3.78
N PHE A 53 -1.24 0.41 -2.52
CA PHE A 53 -2.39 -0.43 -2.19
C PHE A 53 -3.73 0.20 -2.58
N SER A 54 -3.84 1.54 -2.53
CA SER A 54 -5.03 2.26 -2.99
C SER A 54 -5.06 2.50 -4.51
N GLY A 55 -4.06 2.03 -5.26
CA GLY A 55 -3.97 2.19 -6.72
C GLY A 55 -3.27 3.47 -7.20
N ASN A 56 -2.78 4.33 -6.30
CA ASN A 56 -2.11 5.59 -6.61
C ASN A 56 -0.59 5.38 -6.79
N ILE A 57 -0.20 4.57 -7.77
CA ILE A 57 1.20 4.16 -8.00
C ILE A 57 2.13 5.35 -8.27
N GLN A 58 1.68 6.32 -9.07
CA GLN A 58 2.51 7.48 -9.42
C GLN A 58 2.80 8.38 -8.22
N GLU A 59 1.80 8.56 -7.34
CA GLU A 59 1.98 9.31 -6.09
C GLU A 59 2.93 8.57 -5.14
N ALA A 60 2.83 7.24 -5.06
CA ALA A 60 3.71 6.40 -4.24
C ALA A 60 5.17 6.54 -4.68
N GLU A 61 5.45 6.43 -5.98
CA GLU A 61 6.79 6.57 -6.53
C GLU A 61 7.35 7.98 -6.30
N THR A 62 6.55 9.02 -6.55
CA THR A 62 6.97 10.41 -6.31
C THR A 62 7.34 10.64 -4.85
N LEU A 63 6.57 10.08 -3.92
CA LEU A 63 6.82 10.17 -2.49
C LEU A 63 8.14 9.47 -2.11
N LEU A 64 8.43 8.29 -2.67
CA LEU A 64 9.70 7.59 -2.44
C LEU A 64 10.90 8.35 -2.99
N LEU A 65 10.76 8.95 -4.19
CA LEU A 65 11.82 9.77 -4.79
C LEU A 65 12.08 11.04 -3.96
N GLN A 66 11.04 11.71 -3.49
CA GLN A 66 11.16 12.89 -2.61
C GLN A 66 11.80 12.53 -1.26
N ALA A 67 11.54 11.33 -0.74
CA ALA A 67 12.15 10.82 0.48
C ALA A 67 13.60 10.33 0.29
N GLY A 68 14.13 10.33 -0.94
CA GLY A 68 15.46 9.82 -1.26
C GLY A 68 15.56 8.29 -1.25
N LEU A 69 14.43 7.59 -1.18
CA LEU A 69 14.33 6.12 -1.13
C LEU A 69 14.32 5.52 -2.55
N ILE A 70 15.33 5.86 -3.34
CA ILE A 70 15.43 5.52 -4.78
C ILE A 70 15.35 4.01 -5.00
N TYR A 71 16.02 3.22 -4.16
CA TYR A 71 15.99 1.75 -4.26
C TYR A 71 14.57 1.18 -4.15
N GLN A 72 13.76 1.71 -3.23
CA GLN A 72 12.37 1.27 -3.07
C GLN A 72 11.50 1.70 -4.25
N ALA A 73 11.75 2.89 -4.82
CA ALA A 73 11.05 3.34 -6.03
C ALA A 73 11.32 2.40 -7.22
N ILE A 74 12.58 2.01 -7.43
CA ILE A 74 12.97 1.04 -8.46
C ILE A 74 12.30 -0.32 -8.21
N GLN A 75 12.36 -0.81 -6.96
CA GLN A 75 11.76 -2.09 -6.59
C GLN A 75 10.25 -2.13 -6.92
N ILE A 76 9.51 -1.05 -6.62
CA ILE A 76 8.09 -0.96 -6.94
C ILE A 76 7.85 -1.02 -8.46
N ASN A 77 8.66 -0.34 -9.28
CA ASN A 77 8.52 -0.41 -10.73
C ASN A 77 8.80 -1.82 -11.26
N ILE A 78 9.78 -2.53 -10.69
CA ILE A 78 10.05 -3.94 -11.01
C ILE A 78 8.85 -4.83 -10.65
N ASP A 79 8.33 -4.70 -9.43
CA ASP A 79 7.20 -5.50 -8.94
C ASP A 79 5.91 -5.26 -9.75
N LEU A 80 5.76 -4.06 -10.32
CA LEU A 80 4.64 -3.67 -11.19
C LEU A 80 4.89 -3.92 -12.69
N TYR A 81 6.04 -4.49 -13.06
CA TYR A 81 6.45 -4.72 -14.45
C TYR A 81 6.52 -3.43 -15.30
N ASN A 82 6.81 -2.28 -14.68
CA ASN A 82 6.99 -0.99 -15.32
C ASN A 82 8.47 -0.79 -15.74
N TRP A 83 8.90 -1.51 -16.76
CA TRP A 83 10.32 -1.53 -17.19
C TRP A 83 10.82 -0.25 -17.90
N GLU A 84 9.90 0.61 -18.35
CA GLU A 84 10.24 1.86 -19.06
C GLU A 84 10.59 3.03 -18.11
N ARG A 85 10.40 2.85 -16.80
CA ARG A 85 10.67 3.84 -15.76
C ARG A 85 11.89 3.43 -14.93
#